data_AF-F5L612-F1
#
_entry.id   AF-F5L612-F1
#
_cell.length_a   1.000
_cell.length_b   1.000
_cell.length_c   1.000
_cell.angle_alpha   90.00
_cell.angle_beta   90.00
_cell.angle_gamma   90.00
#
_symmetry.space_group_name_H-M   'P 1'
#
loop_
_entity.id
_entity.type
_entity.pdbx_description
1 polymer ?
#
loop_
_entity_poly.entity_id
_entity_poly.type
_entity_poly.pdbx_seq_one_letter_code
_entity_poly.pdbx_strand_id
1 'polypeptide(L)'
;MNNKGKPSKYVSIRTDITALKEQEEQAKYQAYYDELTGLYNRRYVQENFDKIIQPLLDDKQRKNGLAVCLVDLDRFQQVNDWLGQRAGDELLAMLGERFRHAIQVMAHFQLAARFGGDEFLLLLAGDNHRKLAGCLNRLARIVFALFNYQGQTIRLSFKVGASFYPQDGLNYDELVTKGDIALYQARESGQDLVIFDAALGEKLERQIEVERRLRQALDQDRLSMVYQPQYHLTSRRLAGLEALLCWQDDQLGPVSPVEVLQVAQNAGSLARLDEWALDRACRDLLFLRQHALPVRRVAVNLSPGFFARQDARDIVQGILQQYGLTGHDLELDEELMNTLTRYWI
;
A
#
# COMPACT_ATOMS: atom_id res chain seq x y z
N MET A 1 21.70 48.63 -55.39
CA MET A 1 23.03 48.40 -55.99
C MET A 1 23.64 49.74 -56.36
N ASN A 2 24.97 49.86 -56.37
CA ASN A 2 25.67 51.05 -56.87
C ASN A 2 25.78 51.01 -58.41
N ASN A 3 26.29 52.09 -59.02
CA ASN A 3 26.41 52.27 -60.49
C ASN A 3 27.31 51.23 -61.21
N LYS A 4 27.85 50.23 -60.48
CA LYS A 4 28.61 49.09 -61.03
C LYS A 4 27.93 47.73 -60.78
N GLY A 5 26.64 47.72 -60.42
CA GLY A 5 25.87 46.49 -60.21
C GLY A 5 26.21 45.72 -58.93
N LYS A 6 26.95 46.32 -57.98
CA LYS A 6 27.24 45.68 -56.68
C LYS A 6 26.25 46.13 -55.61
N PRO A 7 25.81 45.25 -54.69
CA PRO A 7 24.91 45.64 -53.59
C PRO A 7 25.58 46.73 -52.75
N SER A 8 24.89 47.86 -52.61
CA SER A 8 25.40 49.08 -51.97
C SER A 8 25.02 49.20 -50.49
N LYS A 9 24.03 48.41 -50.04
CA LYS A 9 23.59 48.29 -48.65
C LYS A 9 23.09 46.88 -48.41
N TYR A 10 23.42 46.34 -47.24
CA TYR A 10 22.79 45.17 -46.68
C TYR A 10 21.90 45.65 -45.54
N VAL A 11 20.64 45.24 -45.55
CA VAL A 11 19.71 45.47 -44.44
C VAL A 11 19.56 44.13 -43.73
N SER A 12 19.91 44.10 -42.45
CA SER A 12 19.66 42.98 -41.56
C SER A 12 18.59 43.41 -40.57
N ILE A 13 17.50 42.65 -40.53
CA ILE A 13 16.50 42.75 -39.46
C ILE A 13 16.89 41.68 -38.43
N ARG A 14 17.16 42.09 -37.19
CA ARG A 14 17.38 41.18 -36.07
C ARG A 14 16.23 41.41 -35.10
N THR A 15 15.41 40.40 -34.90
CA THR A 15 14.36 40.42 -33.89
C THR A 15 14.92 39.78 -32.63
N ASP A 16 14.94 40.52 -31.53
CA ASP A 16 15.26 39.97 -30.23
C ASP A 16 14.11 39.06 -29.79
N ILE A 17 14.40 37.75 -29.67
CA ILE A 17 13.47 36.72 -29.22
C ILE A 17 13.83 36.21 -27.82
N THR A 18 14.71 36.90 -27.10
CA THR A 18 15.21 36.47 -25.78
C THR A 18 14.06 36.29 -24.79
N ALA A 19 13.19 37.30 -24.64
CA ALA A 19 12.03 37.23 -23.74
C ALA A 19 11.04 36.10 -24.11
N LEU A 20 10.87 35.82 -25.41
CA LEU A 20 10.02 34.71 -25.87
C LEU A 20 10.65 33.36 -25.52
N LYS A 21 11.97 33.22 -25.67
CA LYS A 21 12.69 32.00 -25.31
C LYS A 21 12.69 31.76 -23.80
N GLU A 22 12.89 32.79 -23.00
CA GLU A 22 12.80 32.73 -21.54
C GLU A 22 11.39 32.32 -21.07
N GLN A 23 10.34 32.87 -21.68
CA GLN A 23 8.96 32.45 -21.39
C GLN A 23 8.68 31.00 -21.79
N GLU A 24 9.17 30.56 -22.96
CA GLU A 24 9.04 29.16 -23.39
C GLU A 24 9.77 28.20 -22.44
N GLU A 25 10.96 28.55 -21.99
CA GLU A 25 11.74 27.74 -21.02
C GLU A 25 11.07 27.71 -19.65
N GLN A 26 10.61 28.86 -19.15
CA GLN A 26 9.89 28.93 -17.88
C GLN A 26 8.60 28.12 -17.92
N ALA A 27 7.84 28.22 -19.02
CA ALA A 27 6.62 27.44 -19.22
C ALA A 27 6.90 25.92 -19.27
N LYS A 28 7.98 25.50 -19.94
CA LYS A 28 8.42 24.10 -19.93
C LYS A 28 8.85 23.64 -18.54
N TYR A 29 9.57 24.49 -17.81
CA TYR A 29 10.01 24.18 -16.47
C TYR A 29 8.81 23.94 -15.54
N GLN A 30 7.85 24.86 -15.54
CA GLN A 30 6.61 24.74 -14.78
C GLN A 30 5.76 23.54 -15.20
N ALA A 31 5.78 23.16 -16.47
CA ALA A 31 5.02 22.02 -16.97
C ALA A 31 5.61 20.66 -16.54
N TYR A 32 6.93 20.56 -16.38
CA TYR A 32 7.64 19.28 -16.28
C TYR A 32 8.47 19.06 -15.03
N TYR A 33 8.65 20.08 -14.20
CA TYR A 33 9.42 19.98 -12.96
C TYR A 33 8.53 20.26 -11.74
N ASP A 34 8.89 19.63 -10.63
CA ASP A 34 8.34 19.94 -9.32
C ASP A 34 9.12 21.11 -8.72
N GLU A 35 8.44 22.22 -8.42
CA GLU A 35 9.09 23.47 -7.99
C GLU A 35 9.83 23.33 -6.66
N LEU A 36 9.35 22.47 -5.75
CA LEU A 36 9.94 22.30 -4.43
C LEU A 36 11.25 21.51 -4.48
N THR A 37 11.25 20.40 -5.21
CA THR A 37 12.39 19.48 -5.26
C THR A 37 13.32 19.75 -6.42
N GLY A 38 12.85 20.42 -7.48
CA GLY A 38 13.55 20.59 -8.76
C GLY A 38 13.72 19.29 -9.56
N LEU A 39 13.04 18.21 -9.15
CA LEU A 39 12.98 16.96 -9.91
C LEU A 39 11.95 17.08 -11.05
N TYR A 40 11.91 16.10 -11.94
CA TYR A 40 10.78 15.99 -12.87
C TYR A 40 9.49 15.76 -12.08
N ASN A 41 8.36 16.16 -12.66
CA ASN A 41 7.05 15.84 -12.12
C ASN A 41 6.46 14.58 -12.80
N ARG A 42 5.33 14.10 -12.26
CA ARG A 42 4.59 12.96 -12.82
C ARG A 42 4.28 13.11 -14.31
N ARG A 43 3.85 14.31 -14.71
CA ARG A 43 3.45 14.61 -16.09
C ARG A 43 4.58 14.39 -17.09
N TYR A 44 5.79 14.84 -16.76
CA TYR A 44 6.95 14.65 -17.63
C TYR A 44 7.21 13.17 -17.91
N VAL A 45 7.20 12.34 -16.85
CA VAL A 45 7.47 10.90 -16.97
C VAL A 45 6.40 10.23 -17.82
N GLN A 46 5.12 10.52 -17.55
CA GLN A 46 4.00 9.95 -18.31
C GLN A 46 4.05 10.31 -19.81
N GLU A 47 4.26 11.58 -20.15
CA GLU A 47 4.27 12.05 -21.54
C GLU A 47 5.53 11.65 -22.33
N ASN A 48 6.62 11.30 -21.64
CA ASN A 48 7.91 11.02 -22.27
C ASN A 48 8.46 9.63 -21.98
N PHE A 49 7.68 8.74 -21.37
CA PHE A 49 8.12 7.40 -20.97
C PHE A 49 8.77 6.63 -22.11
N ASP A 50 8.10 6.55 -23.27
CA ASP A 50 8.61 5.85 -24.45
C ASP A 50 9.95 6.42 -24.93
N LYS A 51 10.10 7.75 -24.90
CA LYS A 51 11.36 8.42 -25.28
C LYS A 51 12.48 8.16 -24.28
N ILE A 52 12.14 7.99 -23.00
CA ILE A 52 13.10 7.68 -21.93
C ILE A 52 13.59 6.24 -22.07
N ILE A 53 12.70 5.30 -22.38
CA ILE A 53 13.06 3.87 -22.43
C ILE A 53 13.77 3.48 -23.74
N GLN A 54 13.42 4.09 -24.88
CA GLN A 54 13.96 3.71 -26.20
C GLN A 54 15.50 3.64 -26.23
N PRO A 55 16.25 4.67 -25.80
CA PRO A 55 17.71 4.62 -25.79
C PRO A 55 18.29 3.51 -24.90
N LEU A 56 17.57 3.09 -23.86
CA LEU A 56 17.99 2.02 -22.95
C LEU A 56 17.85 0.64 -23.59
N LEU A 57 16.87 0.47 -24.48
CA LEU A 57 16.63 -0.78 -25.21
C LEU A 57 17.61 -0.98 -26.36
N ASP A 58 18.03 0.12 -27.00
CA ASP A 58 18.98 0.09 -28.12
C ASP A 58 20.43 -0.19 -27.68
N ASP A 59 20.75 0.04 -26.41
CA ASP A 59 22.07 -0.22 -25.87
C ASP A 59 22.32 -1.73 -25.69
N LYS A 60 23.18 -2.29 -26.56
CA LYS A 60 23.58 -3.71 -26.52
C LYS A 60 24.21 -4.16 -25.19
N GLN A 61 24.75 -3.23 -24.39
CA GLN A 61 25.30 -3.49 -23.05
C GLN A 61 24.23 -3.40 -21.94
N ARG A 62 23.11 -2.72 -22.19
CA ARG A 62 21.99 -2.51 -21.25
C ARG A 62 20.68 -3.17 -21.68
N LYS A 63 20.74 -4.24 -22.49
CA LYS A 63 19.61 -5.09 -22.96
C LYS A 63 18.73 -5.75 -21.87
N ASN A 64 18.79 -5.22 -20.66
CA ASN A 64 18.29 -5.77 -19.44
C ASN A 64 17.10 -4.95 -18.96
N GLY A 65 16.21 -4.47 -19.83
CA GLY A 65 14.98 -3.80 -19.39
C GLY A 65 15.18 -2.58 -18.46
N LEU A 66 14.13 -2.24 -17.72
CA LEU A 66 14.07 -1.08 -16.83
C LEU A 66 13.29 -1.43 -15.57
N ALA A 67 13.81 -1.05 -14.40
CA ALA A 67 13.04 -1.04 -13.17
C ALA A 67 12.32 0.31 -13.02
N VAL A 68 11.01 0.26 -12.81
CA VAL A 68 10.19 1.39 -12.34
C VAL A 68 10.02 1.21 -10.85
N CYS A 69 10.53 2.14 -10.05
CA CYS A 69 10.48 2.07 -8.60
C CYS A 69 9.69 3.25 -8.05
N LEU A 70 8.59 2.96 -7.37
CA LEU A 70 7.83 3.92 -6.60
C LEU A 70 8.36 3.91 -5.17
N VAL A 71 8.59 5.09 -4.61
CA VAL A 71 9.22 5.30 -3.32
C VAL A 71 8.37 6.22 -2.48
N ASP A 72 8.15 5.81 -1.25
CA ASP A 72 7.37 6.52 -0.24
C ASP A 72 8.23 6.78 0.99
N LEU A 73 8.13 7.97 1.60
CA LEU A 73 8.84 8.25 2.85
C LEU A 73 8.02 7.76 4.03
N ASP A 74 8.61 6.89 4.84
CA ASP A 74 7.94 6.47 6.07
C ASP A 74 7.74 7.68 6.99
N ARG A 75 6.51 7.85 7.48
CA ARG A 75 6.16 8.81 8.53
C ARG A 75 6.46 10.27 8.16
N PHE A 76 6.46 10.64 6.88
CA PHE A 76 6.59 12.03 6.48
C PHE A 76 5.55 12.94 7.13
N GLN A 77 4.31 12.46 7.27
CA GLN A 77 3.26 13.19 7.99
C GLN A 77 3.65 13.50 9.44
N GLN A 78 4.31 12.57 10.15
CA GLN A 78 4.78 12.83 11.52
C GLN A 78 5.85 13.91 11.57
N VAL A 79 6.70 14.01 10.54
CA VAL A 79 7.68 15.11 10.41
C VAL A 79 6.93 16.45 10.31
N ASN A 80 5.89 16.52 9.48
CA ASN A 80 5.06 17.73 9.37
C ASN A 80 4.34 18.05 10.67
N ASP A 81 3.78 17.06 11.34
CA ASP A 81 3.00 17.24 12.57
C ASP A 81 3.90 17.69 13.74
N TRP A 82 5.13 17.19 13.82
CA TRP A 82 6.04 17.49 14.94
C TRP A 82 6.92 18.71 14.71
N LEU A 83 7.36 18.96 13.48
CA LEU A 83 8.34 20.01 13.16
C LEU A 83 7.77 21.12 12.26
N GLY A 84 6.52 20.97 11.83
CA GLY A 84 5.82 21.90 10.96
C GLY A 84 6.07 21.63 9.48
N GLN A 85 5.13 22.09 8.65
CA GLN A 85 5.14 21.91 7.19
C GLN A 85 6.44 22.39 6.52
N ARG A 86 7.03 23.48 7.02
CA ARG A 86 8.30 24.00 6.50
C ARG A 86 9.45 23.00 6.64
N ALA A 87 9.48 22.21 7.71
CA ALA A 87 10.49 21.16 7.88
C ALA A 87 10.31 20.04 6.86
N GLY A 88 9.06 19.67 6.55
CA GLY A 88 8.75 18.72 5.48
C GLY A 88 9.16 19.24 4.11
N ASP A 89 8.90 20.51 3.82
CA ASP A 89 9.29 21.12 2.56
C ASP A 89 10.82 21.14 2.39
N GLU A 90 11.57 21.50 3.44
CA GLU A 90 13.04 21.48 3.44
C GLU A 90 13.59 20.05 3.31
N LEU A 91 12.94 19.06 3.95
CA LEU A 91 13.27 17.65 3.78
C LEU A 91 13.11 17.21 2.32
N LEU A 92 11.97 17.52 1.68
CA LEU A 92 11.70 17.16 0.29
C LEU A 92 12.67 17.85 -0.68
N ALA A 93 12.95 19.14 -0.49
CA ALA A 93 13.92 19.87 -1.29
C ALA A 93 15.32 19.23 -1.21
N MET A 94 15.74 18.86 0.01
CA MET A 94 17.00 18.16 0.25
C MET A 94 17.04 16.77 -0.41
N LEU A 95 15.94 16.02 -0.38
CA LEU A 95 15.84 14.74 -1.09
C LEU A 95 15.96 14.93 -2.61
N GLY A 96 15.34 15.99 -3.16
CA GLY A 96 15.49 16.38 -4.55
C GLY A 96 16.96 16.57 -4.96
N GLU A 97 17.73 17.30 -4.17
CA GLU A 97 19.18 17.47 -4.40
C GLU A 97 19.95 16.14 -4.32
N ARG A 98 19.64 15.31 -3.31
CA ARG A 98 20.31 14.02 -3.15
C ARG A 98 20.01 13.07 -4.30
N PHE A 99 18.78 13.09 -4.84
CA PHE A 99 18.41 12.32 -6.03
C PHE A 99 19.14 12.81 -7.27
N ARG A 100 19.22 14.13 -7.51
CA ARG A 100 20.02 14.69 -8.60
C ARG A 100 21.48 14.25 -8.53
N HIS A 101 22.07 14.31 -7.34
CA HIS A 101 23.44 13.86 -7.12
C HIS A 101 23.59 12.36 -7.38
N ALA A 102 22.65 11.54 -6.90
CA ALA A 102 22.66 10.09 -7.11
C ALA A 102 22.61 9.73 -8.60
N ILE A 103 21.80 10.43 -9.41
CA ILE A 103 21.72 10.25 -10.87
C ILE A 103 23.10 10.49 -11.53
N GLN A 104 23.85 11.51 -11.08
CA GLN A 104 25.17 11.82 -11.63
C GLN A 104 26.23 10.75 -11.30
N VAL A 105 26.19 10.16 -10.10
CA VAL A 105 27.22 9.24 -9.61
C VAL A 105 26.89 7.75 -9.79
N MET A 106 25.68 7.44 -10.25
CA MET A 106 25.17 6.07 -10.43
C MET A 106 24.73 5.84 -11.87
N ALA A 107 25.59 5.19 -12.67
CA ALA A 107 25.37 4.98 -14.11
C ALA A 107 24.03 4.29 -14.48
N HIS A 108 23.50 3.45 -13.58
CA HIS A 108 22.22 2.76 -13.77
C HIS A 108 21.00 3.60 -13.41
N PHE A 109 21.16 4.73 -12.73
CA PHE A 109 20.05 5.60 -12.37
C PHE A 109 19.76 6.58 -13.50
N GLN A 110 18.60 6.47 -14.13
CA GLN A 110 18.26 7.24 -15.33
C GLN A 110 17.47 8.50 -15.01
N LEU A 111 16.52 8.42 -14.08
CA LEU A 111 15.60 9.53 -13.81
C LEU A 111 14.99 9.41 -12.41
N ALA A 112 14.80 10.56 -11.75
CA ALA A 112 13.95 10.69 -10.57
C ALA A 112 12.86 11.74 -10.83
N ALA A 113 11.66 11.47 -10.37
CA ALA A 113 10.53 12.38 -10.41
C ALA A 113 9.81 12.39 -9.06
N ARG A 114 9.18 13.51 -8.71
CA ARG A 114 8.24 13.59 -7.59
C ARG A 114 6.81 13.51 -8.13
N PHE A 115 6.03 12.59 -7.57
CA PHE A 115 4.65 12.34 -8.00
C PHE A 115 3.63 13.17 -7.23
N GLY A 116 3.99 13.57 -6.01
CA GLY A 116 3.19 14.41 -5.13
C GLY A 116 3.46 14.02 -3.67
N GLY A 117 3.14 14.90 -2.71
CA GLY A 117 3.38 14.61 -1.30
C GLY A 117 4.83 14.19 -1.05
N ASP A 118 5.00 12.99 -0.52
CA ASP A 118 6.26 12.29 -0.23
C ASP A 118 6.58 11.13 -1.20
N GLU A 119 5.83 11.03 -2.30
CA GLU A 119 5.98 9.97 -3.29
C GLU A 119 6.93 10.37 -4.44
N PHE A 120 7.86 9.47 -4.75
CA PHE A 120 8.84 9.62 -5.81
C PHE A 120 8.80 8.42 -6.76
N LEU A 121 9.12 8.66 -8.04
CA LEU A 121 9.35 7.62 -9.03
C LEU A 121 10.80 7.66 -9.48
N LEU A 122 11.45 6.49 -9.46
CA LEU A 122 12.81 6.29 -9.92
C LEU A 122 12.82 5.33 -11.11
N LEU A 123 13.59 5.66 -12.15
CA LEU A 123 13.84 4.79 -13.29
C LEU A 123 15.29 4.31 -13.24
N LEU A 124 15.47 2.99 -13.15
CA LEU A 124 16.78 2.35 -13.06
C LEU A 124 16.96 1.40 -14.25
N ALA A 125 18.05 1.57 -15.01
CA ALA A 125 18.39 0.68 -16.09
C ALA A 125 18.79 -0.70 -15.54
N GLY A 126 18.12 -1.76 -16.01
CA GLY A 126 18.28 -3.12 -15.52
C GLY A 126 16.97 -3.77 -15.05
N ASP A 127 16.92 -5.09 -15.17
CA ASP A 127 15.76 -5.98 -14.97
C ASP A 127 16.04 -7.06 -13.93
N ASN A 128 17.21 -6.98 -13.27
CA ASN A 128 17.65 -8.01 -12.35
C ASN A 128 17.48 -7.54 -10.91
N HIS A 129 16.70 -8.30 -10.15
CA HIS A 129 16.48 -8.15 -8.72
C HIS A 129 17.77 -7.90 -7.91
N ARG A 130 18.88 -8.62 -8.18
CA ARG A 130 20.14 -8.41 -7.44
C ARG A 130 20.76 -7.05 -7.72
N LYS A 131 20.70 -6.60 -8.98
CA LYS A 131 21.20 -5.27 -9.37
C LYS A 131 20.33 -4.18 -8.75
N LEU A 132 19.01 -4.37 -8.74
CA LEU A 132 18.06 -3.45 -8.13
C LEU A 132 18.30 -3.30 -6.62
N ALA A 133 18.36 -4.41 -5.88
CA ALA A 133 18.61 -4.38 -4.45
C ALA A 133 19.97 -3.72 -4.10
N GLY A 134 21.03 -4.00 -4.87
CA GLY A 134 22.32 -3.33 -4.70
C GLY A 134 22.25 -1.82 -4.99
N CYS A 135 21.52 -1.43 -6.03
CA CYS A 135 21.29 -0.02 -6.40
C CYS A 135 20.52 0.71 -5.30
N LEU A 136 19.41 0.14 -4.82
CA LEU A 136 18.58 0.71 -3.76
C LEU A 136 19.34 0.81 -2.44
N ASN A 137 20.16 -0.18 -2.07
CA ASN A 137 21.04 -0.07 -0.90
C ASN A 137 22.04 1.09 -1.01
N ARG A 138 22.54 1.36 -2.22
CA ARG A 138 23.43 2.52 -2.46
C ARG A 138 22.63 3.83 -2.42
N LEU A 139 21.43 3.86 -2.99
CA LEU A 139 20.52 5.00 -2.90
C LEU A 139 20.15 5.31 -1.45
N ALA A 140 19.88 4.31 -0.63
CA ALA A 140 19.62 4.46 0.80
C ALA A 140 20.71 5.22 1.53
N ARG A 141 21.97 4.96 1.19
CA ARG A 141 23.11 5.64 1.80
C ARG A 141 23.29 7.08 1.33
N ILE A 142 22.93 7.37 0.07
CA ILE A 142 23.13 8.70 -0.53
C ILE A 142 21.94 9.61 -0.22
N VAL A 143 20.73 9.09 -0.40
CA VAL A 143 19.47 9.83 -0.39
C VAL A 143 18.83 9.82 0.99
N PHE A 144 18.77 8.65 1.63
CA PHE A 144 18.05 8.45 2.89
C PHE A 144 18.97 8.48 4.13
N ALA A 145 20.11 9.17 4.00
CA ALA A 145 20.94 9.54 5.14
C ALA A 145 20.19 10.48 6.11
N LEU A 146 20.77 10.69 7.30
CA LEU A 146 20.20 11.54 8.34
C LEU A 146 19.79 12.93 7.82
N PHE A 147 18.63 13.40 8.27
CA PHE A 147 18.14 14.75 8.05
C PHE A 147 18.35 15.56 9.33
N ASN A 148 19.08 16.67 9.23
CA ASN A 148 19.31 17.56 10.36
C ASN A 148 18.45 18.81 10.19
N TYR A 149 17.56 19.06 11.14
CA TYR A 149 16.70 20.23 11.16
C TYR A 149 16.74 20.88 12.54
N GLN A 150 17.15 22.14 12.61
CA GLN A 150 17.24 22.91 13.86
C GLN A 150 17.97 22.18 15.02
N GLY A 151 19.04 21.45 14.71
CA GLY A 151 19.82 20.70 15.69
C GLY A 151 19.24 19.35 16.10
N GLN A 152 18.08 18.96 15.54
CA GLN A 152 17.55 17.61 15.67
C GLN A 152 17.97 16.74 14.48
N THR A 153 18.35 15.50 14.76
CA THR A 153 18.75 14.52 13.75
C THR A 153 17.65 13.49 13.59
N ILE A 154 17.05 13.44 12.41
CA ILE A 154 15.95 12.55 12.06
C ILE A 154 16.49 11.45 11.15
N ARG A 155 16.19 10.21 11.52
CA ARG A 155 16.46 9.06 10.66
C ARG A 155 15.28 8.88 9.72
N LEU A 156 15.55 8.93 8.42
CA LEU A 156 14.58 8.67 7.38
C LEU A 156 14.53 7.17 7.10
N SER A 157 13.34 6.66 6.82
CA SER A 157 13.13 5.35 6.19
C SER A 157 12.14 5.50 5.05
N PHE A 158 12.06 4.48 4.20
CA PHE A 158 11.29 4.55 2.97
C PHE A 158 10.79 3.15 2.59
N LYS A 159 9.71 3.13 1.82
CA LYS A 159 9.17 1.92 1.21
C LYS A 159 9.33 2.01 -0.30
N VAL A 160 9.69 0.89 -0.92
CA VAL A 160 9.85 0.79 -2.37
C VAL A 160 9.00 -0.33 -2.92
N GLY A 161 8.15 0.03 -3.88
CA GLY A 161 7.52 -0.91 -4.79
C GLY A 161 8.20 -0.85 -6.14
N ALA A 162 8.56 -1.98 -6.71
CA ALA A 162 9.24 -2.02 -8.01
C ALA A 162 8.56 -2.96 -8.99
N SER A 163 8.55 -2.58 -10.27
CA SER A 163 8.16 -3.42 -11.40
C SER A 163 9.20 -3.32 -12.51
N PHE A 164 9.23 -4.29 -13.41
CA PHE A 164 10.21 -4.38 -14.49
C PHE A 164 9.58 -4.31 -15.87
N TYR A 165 10.04 -3.38 -16.70
CA TYR A 165 9.82 -3.43 -18.14
C TYR A 165 10.82 -4.42 -18.78
N PRO A 166 10.40 -5.27 -19.74
CA PRO A 166 9.03 -5.44 -20.24
C PRO A 166 8.23 -6.53 -19.50
N GLN A 167 8.82 -7.19 -18.50
CA GLN A 167 8.24 -8.37 -17.84
C GLN A 167 6.86 -8.10 -17.21
N ASP A 168 6.75 -6.97 -16.53
CA ASP A 168 5.58 -6.57 -15.77
C ASP A 168 4.72 -5.58 -16.55
N GLY A 169 5.10 -5.13 -17.74
CA GLY A 169 4.26 -4.23 -18.51
C GLY A 169 4.98 -3.60 -19.68
N LEU A 170 4.20 -3.16 -20.66
CA LEU A 170 4.72 -2.58 -21.90
C LEU A 170 4.53 -1.07 -21.99
N ASN A 171 3.82 -0.48 -21.04
CA ASN A 171 3.57 0.97 -21.00
C ASN A 171 3.69 1.51 -19.56
N TYR A 172 3.72 2.83 -19.47
CA TYR A 172 3.85 3.57 -18.21
C TYR A 172 2.77 3.17 -17.19
N ASP A 173 1.50 3.14 -17.60
CA ASP A 173 0.38 2.93 -16.68
C ASP A 173 0.41 1.52 -16.06
N GLU A 174 0.70 0.49 -16.85
CA GLU A 174 0.85 -0.90 -16.36
C GLU A 174 1.97 -1.02 -15.32
N LEU A 175 3.14 -0.43 -15.60
CA LEU A 175 4.30 -0.52 -14.73
C LEU A 175 4.10 0.26 -13.44
N VAL A 176 3.59 1.48 -13.52
CA VAL A 176 3.30 2.31 -12.33
C VAL A 176 2.25 1.61 -11.47
N THR A 177 1.17 1.09 -12.07
CA THR A 177 0.13 0.36 -11.33
C THR A 177 0.73 -0.84 -10.59
N LYS A 178 1.60 -1.63 -11.23
CA LYS A 178 2.23 -2.79 -10.59
C LYS A 178 3.27 -2.41 -9.54
N GLY A 179 3.98 -1.31 -9.76
CA GLY A 179 4.85 -0.71 -8.75
C GLY A 179 4.06 -0.25 -7.53
N ASP A 180 2.86 0.32 -7.70
CA ASP A 180 1.98 0.74 -6.61
C ASP A 180 1.49 -0.46 -5.80
N ILE A 181 1.12 -1.56 -6.48
CA ILE A 181 0.75 -2.83 -5.82
C ILE A 181 1.92 -3.35 -4.96
N ALA A 182 3.13 -3.33 -5.51
CA ALA A 182 4.33 -3.72 -4.76
C ALA A 182 4.60 -2.77 -3.58
N LEU A 183 4.43 -1.46 -3.76
CA LEU A 183 4.65 -0.46 -2.72
C LEU A 183 3.64 -0.63 -1.58
N TYR A 184 2.38 -0.87 -1.90
CA TYR A 184 1.35 -1.22 -0.93
C TYR A 184 1.75 -2.46 -0.12
N GLN A 185 2.19 -3.53 -0.79
CA GLN A 185 2.65 -4.75 -0.10
C GLN A 185 3.90 -4.52 0.75
N ALA A 186 4.79 -3.58 0.37
CA ALA A 186 5.93 -3.17 1.19
C ALA A 186 5.48 -2.47 2.48
N ARG A 187 4.49 -1.56 2.39
CA ARG A 187 3.87 -0.90 3.54
C ARG A 187 3.21 -1.92 4.49
N GLU A 188 2.43 -2.86 3.96
CA GLU A 188 1.73 -3.89 4.74
C GLU A 188 2.68 -4.91 5.41
N SER A 189 3.69 -5.37 4.69
CA SER A 189 4.64 -6.38 5.22
C SER A 189 5.74 -5.78 6.10
N GLY A 190 5.90 -4.45 6.09
CA GLY A 190 7.01 -3.75 6.72
C GLY A 190 8.35 -3.92 5.98
N GLN A 191 8.40 -4.62 4.84
CA GLN A 191 9.61 -4.75 4.03
C GLN A 191 9.98 -3.39 3.41
N ASP A 192 11.27 -3.10 3.26
CA ASP A 192 11.72 -1.84 2.66
C ASP A 192 11.62 -1.86 1.13
N LEU A 193 11.62 -3.05 0.53
CA LEU A 193 11.51 -3.27 -0.91
C LEU A 193 10.63 -4.49 -1.17
N VAL A 194 9.61 -4.31 -2.00
CA VAL A 194 8.87 -5.39 -2.64
C VAL A 194 8.95 -5.21 -4.15
N ILE A 195 9.18 -6.30 -4.85
CA ILE A 195 9.15 -6.34 -6.31
C ILE A 195 7.85 -7.04 -6.71
N PHE A 196 7.17 -6.47 -7.69
CA PHE A 196 5.97 -7.04 -8.25
C PHE A 196 6.26 -8.42 -8.85
N ASP A 197 5.35 -9.35 -8.59
CA ASP A 197 5.21 -10.58 -9.33
C ASP A 197 3.72 -10.84 -9.59
N ALA A 198 3.43 -11.77 -10.50
CA ALA A 198 2.05 -12.09 -10.86
C ALA A 198 1.22 -12.59 -9.67
N ALA A 199 1.85 -13.32 -8.74
CA ALA A 199 1.16 -13.85 -7.55
C ALA A 199 0.72 -12.72 -6.61
N LEU A 200 1.49 -11.63 -6.54
CA LEU A 200 1.10 -10.44 -5.78
C LEU A 200 -0.10 -9.74 -6.42
N GLY A 201 -0.13 -9.63 -7.75
CA GLY A 201 -1.29 -9.12 -8.49
C GLY A 201 -2.55 -9.94 -8.23
N GLU A 202 -2.46 -11.26 -8.38
CA GLU A 202 -3.57 -12.19 -8.11
C GLU A 202 -4.07 -12.09 -6.66
N LYS A 203 -3.15 -11.95 -5.70
CA LYS A 203 -3.50 -11.79 -4.29
C LYS A 203 -4.29 -10.50 -4.03
N LEU A 204 -3.91 -9.38 -4.64
CA LEU A 204 -4.64 -8.13 -4.47
C LEU A 204 -6.03 -8.19 -5.11
N GLU A 205 -6.14 -8.74 -6.32
CA GLU A 205 -7.43 -8.95 -6.99
C GLU A 205 -8.35 -9.82 -6.12
N ARG A 206 -7.80 -10.90 -5.55
CA ARG A 206 -8.51 -11.76 -4.62
C ARG A 206 -8.99 -10.99 -3.38
N GLN A 207 -8.13 -10.17 -2.76
CA GLN A 207 -8.51 -9.36 -1.60
C GLN A 207 -9.66 -8.39 -1.91
N ILE A 208 -9.63 -7.72 -3.06
CA ILE A 208 -10.69 -6.79 -3.49
C ILE A 208 -12.02 -7.52 -3.66
N GLU A 209 -12.00 -8.69 -4.31
CA GLU A 209 -13.23 -9.46 -4.53
C GLU A 209 -13.77 -10.04 -3.21
N VAL A 210 -12.90 -10.53 -2.33
CA VAL A 210 -13.27 -10.97 -0.97
C VAL A 210 -13.89 -9.82 -0.18
N GLU A 211 -13.34 -8.61 -0.26
CA GLU A 211 -13.87 -7.43 0.44
C GLU A 211 -15.30 -7.12 0.01
N ARG A 212 -15.49 -7.04 -1.31
CA ARG A 212 -16.78 -6.73 -1.91
C ARG A 212 -17.83 -7.76 -1.52
N ARG A 213 -17.46 -9.04 -1.54
CA ARG A 213 -18.32 -10.18 -1.20
C ARG A 213 -18.61 -10.26 0.30
N LEU A 214 -17.62 -10.01 1.15
CA LEU A 214 -17.75 -10.05 2.61
C LEU A 214 -18.77 -9.01 3.08
N ARG A 215 -18.73 -7.80 2.50
CA ARG A 215 -19.73 -6.76 2.78
C ARG A 215 -21.16 -7.25 2.49
N GLN A 216 -21.36 -7.89 1.35
CA GLN A 216 -22.66 -8.47 0.98
C GLN A 216 -23.05 -9.64 1.90
N ALA A 217 -22.09 -10.47 2.30
CA ALA A 217 -22.32 -11.61 3.18
C ALA A 217 -22.74 -11.18 4.59
N LEU A 218 -22.13 -10.13 5.13
CA LEU A 218 -22.52 -9.51 6.40
C LEU A 218 -23.93 -8.91 6.34
N ASP A 219 -24.28 -8.23 5.23
CA ASP A 219 -25.60 -7.61 5.07
C ASP A 219 -26.73 -8.65 4.89
N GLN A 220 -26.41 -9.84 4.37
CA GLN A 220 -27.38 -10.87 3.99
C GLN A 220 -27.33 -12.13 4.87
N ASP A 221 -26.61 -12.08 6.00
CA ASP A 221 -26.42 -13.20 6.94
C ASP A 221 -25.95 -14.50 6.26
N ARG A 222 -25.00 -14.39 5.32
CA ARG A 222 -24.44 -15.54 4.54
C ARG A 222 -23.16 -16.13 5.12
N LEU A 223 -22.64 -15.53 6.18
CA LEU A 223 -21.55 -16.11 6.96
C LEU A 223 -22.12 -17.19 7.88
N SER A 224 -21.27 -18.11 8.33
CA SER A 224 -21.67 -19.17 9.25
C SER A 224 -20.62 -19.42 10.32
N MET A 225 -20.97 -20.22 11.32
CA MET A 225 -20.06 -20.64 12.38
C MET A 225 -20.00 -22.15 12.45
N VAL A 226 -18.80 -22.67 12.71
CA VAL A 226 -18.59 -24.03 13.17
C VAL A 226 -18.21 -23.98 14.64
N TYR A 227 -18.55 -25.05 15.37
CA TYR A 227 -18.41 -25.08 16.82
C TYR A 227 -17.48 -26.18 17.25
N GLN A 228 -16.36 -25.82 17.88
CA GLN A 228 -15.42 -26.78 18.43
C GLN A 228 -15.77 -27.07 19.90
N PRO A 229 -16.03 -28.33 20.29
CA PRO A 229 -16.39 -28.65 21.67
C PRO A 229 -15.17 -28.61 22.59
N GLN A 230 -15.31 -27.91 23.71
CA GLN A 230 -14.33 -27.85 24.79
C GLN A 230 -14.78 -28.76 25.93
N TYR A 231 -13.89 -29.62 26.45
CA TYR A 231 -14.22 -30.59 27.51
C TYR A 231 -13.40 -30.36 28.77
N HIS A 232 -14.03 -30.57 29.93
CA HIS A 232 -13.28 -30.70 31.19
C HIS A 232 -12.42 -31.98 31.16
N LEU A 233 -11.10 -31.84 31.30
CA LEU A 233 -10.17 -32.98 31.22
C LEU A 233 -10.48 -34.09 32.24
N THR A 234 -10.85 -33.74 33.47
CA THR A 234 -11.14 -34.71 34.53
C THR A 234 -12.51 -35.37 34.37
N SER A 235 -13.56 -34.58 34.17
CA SER A 235 -14.94 -35.11 34.14
C SER A 235 -15.38 -35.60 32.76
N ARG A 236 -14.61 -35.26 31.70
CA ARG A 236 -14.94 -35.47 30.28
C ARG A 236 -16.30 -34.91 29.86
N ARG A 237 -16.86 -34.00 30.67
CA ARG A 237 -18.12 -33.31 30.36
C ARG A 237 -17.84 -32.13 29.44
N LEU A 238 -18.78 -31.86 28.54
CA LEU A 238 -18.77 -30.66 27.71
C LEU A 238 -18.75 -29.42 28.62
N ALA A 239 -17.71 -28.61 28.49
CA ALA A 239 -17.54 -27.35 29.20
C ALA A 239 -18.18 -26.19 28.44
N GLY A 240 -17.99 -26.16 27.12
CA GLY A 240 -18.52 -25.13 26.24
C GLY A 240 -18.24 -25.45 24.78
N LEU A 241 -18.58 -24.52 23.91
CA LEU A 241 -18.25 -24.54 22.50
C LEU A 241 -17.42 -23.31 22.17
N GLU A 242 -16.42 -23.46 21.33
CA GLU A 242 -15.76 -22.33 20.71
C GLU A 242 -16.37 -22.06 19.33
N ALA A 243 -16.78 -20.82 19.10
CA ALA A 243 -17.35 -20.37 17.84
C ALA A 243 -16.23 -19.96 16.87
N LEU A 244 -16.16 -20.64 15.73
CA LEU A 244 -15.18 -20.38 14.69
C LEU A 244 -15.88 -19.94 13.41
N LEU A 245 -15.49 -18.77 12.89
CA LEU A 245 -16.00 -18.23 11.64
C LEU A 245 -15.75 -19.22 10.50
N CYS A 246 -16.77 -19.44 9.67
CA CYS A 246 -16.67 -20.21 8.44
C CYS A 246 -17.44 -19.48 7.32
N TRP A 247 -16.77 -19.28 6.19
CA TRP A 247 -17.40 -18.64 5.05
C TRP A 247 -17.22 -19.48 3.79
N GLN A 248 -18.36 -19.92 3.26
CA GLN A 248 -18.49 -20.51 1.95
C GLN A 248 -19.22 -19.51 1.06
N ASP A 249 -18.51 -18.94 0.09
CA ASP A 249 -19.09 -18.06 -0.91
C ASP A 249 -19.45 -18.86 -2.18
N ASP A 250 -20.46 -18.40 -2.89
CA ASP A 250 -20.96 -19.04 -4.11
C ASP A 250 -19.97 -18.95 -5.27
N GLN A 251 -19.11 -17.93 -5.28
CA GLN A 251 -18.12 -17.72 -6.34
C GLN A 251 -16.69 -17.92 -5.87
N LEU A 252 -16.37 -17.50 -4.65
CA LEU A 252 -15.02 -17.60 -4.09
C LEU A 252 -14.71 -18.98 -3.52
N GLY A 253 -15.72 -19.84 -3.35
CA GLY A 253 -15.57 -21.11 -2.67
C GLY A 253 -15.34 -20.92 -1.17
N PRO A 254 -14.63 -21.85 -0.50
CA PRO A 254 -14.26 -21.66 0.90
C PRO A 254 -13.28 -20.50 1.03
N VAL A 255 -13.58 -19.54 1.91
CA VAL A 255 -12.70 -18.42 2.24
C VAL A 255 -12.16 -18.65 3.64
N SER A 256 -10.83 -18.67 3.77
CA SER A 256 -10.20 -18.97 5.07
C SER A 256 -10.48 -17.85 6.08
N PRO A 257 -10.69 -18.15 7.38
CA PRO A 257 -10.92 -17.11 8.38
C PRO A 257 -9.79 -16.09 8.47
N VAL A 258 -8.54 -16.51 8.20
CA VAL A 258 -7.38 -15.63 8.09
C VAL A 258 -7.54 -14.58 6.99
N GLU A 259 -7.99 -15.01 5.82
CA GLU A 259 -8.25 -14.12 4.69
C GLU A 259 -9.41 -13.18 5.00
N VAL A 260 -10.49 -13.68 5.62
CA VAL A 260 -11.64 -12.86 6.01
C VAL A 260 -11.24 -11.77 6.99
N LEU A 261 -10.48 -12.12 8.03
CA LEU A 261 -10.03 -11.16 9.04
C LEU A 261 -9.10 -10.10 8.45
N GLN A 262 -8.13 -10.51 7.63
CA GLN A 262 -7.21 -9.57 6.99
C GLN A 262 -7.98 -8.57 6.11
N VAL A 263 -8.92 -9.07 5.31
CA VAL A 263 -9.74 -8.22 4.45
C VAL A 263 -10.66 -7.33 5.28
N ALA A 264 -11.31 -7.87 6.31
CA ALA A 264 -12.20 -7.10 7.17
C ALA A 264 -11.46 -5.96 7.87
N GLN A 265 -10.23 -6.22 8.33
CA GLN A 265 -9.36 -5.21 8.93
C GLN A 265 -9.00 -4.12 7.93
N ASN A 266 -8.51 -4.48 6.75
CA ASN A 266 -8.06 -3.53 5.73
C ASN A 266 -9.22 -2.66 5.20
N ALA A 267 -10.43 -3.22 5.13
CA ALA A 267 -11.64 -2.49 4.73
C ALA A 267 -12.32 -1.70 5.86
N GLY A 268 -11.81 -1.76 7.10
CA GLY A 268 -12.46 -1.15 8.26
C GLY A 268 -13.82 -1.76 8.62
N SER A 269 -14.07 -3.01 8.21
CA SER A 269 -15.30 -3.76 8.51
C SER A 269 -15.15 -4.77 9.66
N LEU A 270 -13.97 -4.85 10.28
CA LEU A 270 -13.68 -5.75 11.39
C LEU A 270 -14.65 -5.60 12.57
N ALA A 271 -14.98 -4.36 12.93
CA ALA A 271 -15.97 -4.08 13.97
C ALA A 271 -17.35 -4.66 13.66
N ARG A 272 -17.79 -4.61 12.40
CA ARG A 272 -19.06 -5.21 11.95
C ARG A 272 -19.00 -6.73 12.00
N LEU A 273 -17.85 -7.31 11.66
CA LEU A 273 -17.62 -8.75 11.72
C LEU A 273 -17.64 -9.27 13.16
N ASP A 274 -17.01 -8.54 14.09
CA ASP A 274 -17.03 -8.84 15.54
C ASP A 274 -18.47 -8.81 16.09
N GLU A 275 -19.24 -7.77 15.76
CA GLU A 275 -20.65 -7.66 16.16
C GLU A 275 -21.52 -8.78 15.58
N TRP A 276 -21.34 -9.09 14.29
CA TRP A 276 -22.02 -10.21 13.64
C TRP A 276 -21.68 -11.54 14.32
N ALA A 277 -20.40 -11.75 14.66
CA ALA A 277 -19.96 -12.98 15.30
C ALA A 277 -20.60 -13.15 16.69
N LEU A 278 -20.64 -12.07 17.47
CA LEU A 278 -21.27 -12.08 18.79
C LEU A 278 -22.77 -12.40 18.72
N ASP A 279 -23.50 -11.73 17.82
CA ASP A 279 -24.93 -11.95 17.61
C ASP A 279 -25.20 -13.40 17.17
N ARG A 280 -24.42 -13.89 16.20
CA ARG A 280 -24.56 -15.24 15.66
C ARG A 280 -24.31 -16.31 16.71
N ALA A 281 -23.24 -16.21 17.48
CA ALA A 281 -22.90 -17.17 18.52
C ALA A 281 -23.97 -17.23 19.63
N CYS A 282 -24.50 -16.06 20.03
CA CYS A 282 -25.58 -15.99 21.01
C CYS A 282 -26.88 -16.61 20.48
N ARG A 283 -27.23 -16.34 19.22
CA ARG A 283 -28.39 -16.93 18.53
C ARG A 283 -28.27 -18.45 18.45
N ASP A 284 -27.11 -18.95 18.03
CA ASP A 284 -26.85 -20.39 17.91
C ASP A 284 -26.84 -21.07 19.28
N LEU A 285 -26.31 -20.45 20.34
CA LEU A 285 -26.39 -20.99 21.71
C LEU A 285 -27.84 -21.17 22.17
N LEU A 286 -28.70 -20.18 21.93
CA LEU A 286 -30.13 -20.28 22.23
C LEU A 286 -30.77 -21.43 21.45
N PHE A 287 -30.49 -21.53 20.15
CA PHE A 287 -30.99 -22.61 19.29
C PHE A 287 -30.58 -23.99 19.82
N LEU A 288 -29.31 -24.19 20.18
CA LEU A 288 -28.81 -25.46 20.70
C LEU A 288 -29.50 -25.85 22.01
N ARG A 289 -29.73 -24.89 22.92
CA ARG A 289 -30.44 -25.12 24.19
C ARG A 289 -31.90 -25.47 23.98
N GLN A 290 -32.58 -24.84 23.02
CA GLN A 290 -33.95 -25.18 22.65
C GLN A 290 -34.08 -26.62 22.12
N HIS A 291 -33.00 -27.16 21.54
CA HIS A 291 -32.92 -28.55 21.07
C HIS A 291 -32.32 -29.50 22.12
N ALA A 292 -32.35 -29.12 23.40
CA ALA A 292 -31.92 -29.93 24.54
C ALA A 292 -30.44 -30.37 24.51
N LEU A 293 -29.58 -29.66 23.78
CA LEU A 293 -28.13 -29.86 23.86
C LEU A 293 -27.59 -29.17 25.12
N PRO A 294 -26.79 -29.85 25.97
CA PRO A 294 -26.33 -29.33 27.25
C PRO A 294 -25.16 -28.36 27.12
N VAL A 295 -25.27 -27.37 26.23
CA VAL A 295 -24.23 -26.35 26.01
C VAL A 295 -24.38 -25.24 27.04
N ARG A 296 -23.38 -25.15 27.92
CA ARG A 296 -23.37 -24.17 29.01
C ARG A 296 -22.88 -22.80 28.59
N ARG A 297 -21.97 -22.74 27.64
CA ARG A 297 -21.27 -21.51 27.27
C ARG A 297 -20.78 -21.61 25.84
N VAL A 298 -20.73 -20.46 25.16
CA VAL A 298 -20.03 -20.29 23.89
C VAL A 298 -18.88 -19.29 24.07
N ALA A 299 -17.70 -19.62 23.55
CA ALA A 299 -16.56 -18.73 23.46
C ALA A 299 -16.53 -18.08 22.07
N VAL A 300 -16.31 -16.76 22.01
CA VAL A 300 -16.26 -15.97 20.78
C VAL A 300 -14.95 -15.20 20.74
N ASN A 301 -14.22 -15.39 19.64
CA ASN A 301 -12.98 -14.69 19.36
C ASN A 301 -13.30 -13.31 18.75
N LEU A 302 -12.82 -12.23 19.37
CA LEU A 302 -13.06 -10.86 18.92
C LEU A 302 -11.74 -10.11 18.74
N SER A 303 -11.74 -9.13 17.82
CA SER A 303 -10.53 -8.32 17.60
C SER A 303 -10.17 -7.45 18.81
N PRO A 304 -8.87 -7.14 19.03
CA PRO A 304 -8.44 -6.16 20.05
C PRO A 304 -9.11 -4.80 19.88
N GLY A 305 -9.44 -4.44 18.63
CA GLY A 305 -10.15 -3.22 18.29
C GLY A 305 -11.55 -3.17 18.91
N PHE A 306 -12.25 -4.30 19.01
CA PHE A 306 -13.55 -4.38 19.68
C PHE A 306 -13.44 -4.02 21.17
N PHE A 307 -12.48 -4.61 21.89
CA PHE A 307 -12.28 -4.37 23.32
C PHE A 307 -11.87 -2.92 23.64
N ALA A 308 -11.21 -2.23 22.70
CA ALA A 308 -10.84 -0.83 22.84
C ALA A 308 -12.02 0.15 22.65
N ARG A 309 -13.17 -0.31 22.15
CA ARG A 309 -14.33 0.56 21.92
C ARG A 309 -15.01 0.94 23.23
N GLN A 310 -15.45 2.20 23.29
CA GLN A 310 -16.17 2.72 24.46
C GLN A 310 -17.56 2.08 24.63
N ASP A 311 -18.20 1.67 23.53
CA ASP A 311 -19.54 1.07 23.49
C ASP A 311 -19.54 -0.46 23.55
N ALA A 312 -18.38 -1.12 23.63
CA ALA A 312 -18.26 -2.58 23.59
C ALA A 312 -19.15 -3.28 24.63
N ARG A 313 -19.18 -2.73 25.86
CA ARG A 313 -20.00 -3.26 26.95
C ARG A 313 -21.49 -3.19 26.62
N ASP A 314 -21.94 -2.08 26.06
CA ASP A 314 -23.35 -1.84 25.76
C ASP A 314 -23.82 -2.77 24.64
N ILE A 315 -22.96 -3.01 23.64
CA ILE A 315 -23.20 -3.98 22.55
C ILE A 315 -23.38 -5.38 23.12
N VAL A 316 -22.43 -5.86 23.92
CA VAL A 316 -22.49 -7.21 24.51
C VAL A 316 -23.74 -7.37 25.38
N GLN A 317 -24.03 -6.37 26.21
CA GLN A 317 -25.22 -6.39 27.06
C GLN A 317 -26.51 -6.41 26.24
N GLY A 318 -26.60 -5.61 25.18
CA GLY A 318 -27.75 -5.57 24.28
C GLY A 318 -28.02 -6.94 23.63
N ILE A 319 -26.96 -7.57 23.11
CA ILE A 319 -27.06 -8.90 22.46
C ILE A 319 -27.45 -9.99 23.48
N LEU A 320 -26.85 -10.01 24.68
CA LEU A 320 -27.24 -10.95 25.73
C LEU A 320 -28.72 -10.78 26.12
N GLN A 321 -29.19 -9.55 26.28
CA GLN A 321 -30.59 -9.26 26.59
C GLN A 321 -31.54 -9.71 25.47
N GLN A 322 -31.17 -9.47 24.22
CA GLN A 322 -31.96 -9.87 23.03
C GLN A 322 -32.23 -11.37 23.00
N TYR A 323 -31.26 -12.20 23.39
CA TYR A 323 -31.39 -13.66 23.38
C TYR A 323 -31.70 -14.28 24.75
N GLY A 324 -31.95 -13.45 25.78
CA GLY A 324 -32.23 -13.92 27.14
C GLY A 324 -31.06 -14.67 27.80
N LEU A 325 -29.83 -14.32 27.42
CA LEU A 325 -28.59 -14.88 27.94
C LEU A 325 -28.01 -13.99 29.05
N THR A 326 -27.08 -14.57 29.81
CA THR A 326 -26.35 -13.93 30.91
C THR A 326 -24.85 -13.93 30.62
N GLY A 327 -24.08 -13.16 31.38
CA GLY A 327 -22.61 -13.14 31.23
C GLY A 327 -21.90 -14.48 31.47
N HIS A 328 -22.58 -15.48 32.07
CA HIS A 328 -22.00 -16.83 32.22
C HIS A 328 -22.14 -17.69 30.96
N ASP A 329 -22.99 -17.28 30.03
CA ASP A 329 -23.29 -18.00 28.80
C ASP A 329 -22.29 -17.68 27.68
N LEU A 330 -21.52 -16.60 27.83
CA LEU A 330 -20.62 -16.07 26.82
C LEU A 330 -19.21 -15.87 27.41
N GLU A 331 -18.21 -16.42 26.74
CA GLU A 331 -16.79 -16.14 26.98
C GLU A 331 -16.26 -15.33 25.80
N LEU A 332 -15.52 -14.26 26.09
CA LEU A 332 -14.92 -13.40 25.08
C LEU A 332 -13.42 -13.59 25.17
N ASP A 333 -12.83 -14.06 24.07
CA ASP A 333 -11.38 -14.22 23.96
C ASP A 333 -10.83 -13.12 23.06
N GLU A 334 -9.79 -12.45 23.57
CA GLU A 334 -8.99 -11.52 22.80
C GLU A 334 -7.97 -12.32 21.98
N GLU A 335 -8.44 -12.88 20.87
CA GLU A 335 -7.59 -13.53 19.89
C GLU A 335 -8.03 -13.08 18.49
N LEU A 336 -7.05 -12.78 17.63
CA LEU A 336 -7.33 -12.80 16.19
C LEU A 336 -7.80 -14.23 15.89
N MET A 337 -9.01 -14.41 15.33
CA MET A 337 -9.59 -15.73 14.98
C MET A 337 -8.65 -16.63 14.12
N ASN A 338 -7.49 -16.11 13.72
CA ASN A 338 -6.38 -16.77 13.03
C ASN A 338 -5.66 -17.85 13.86
N THR A 339 -5.69 -17.80 15.19
CA THR A 339 -4.82 -18.66 16.01
C THR A 339 -5.25 -20.14 16.00
N LEU A 340 -6.53 -20.44 15.76
CA LEU A 340 -7.08 -21.80 15.91
C LEU A 340 -7.46 -22.51 14.60
N THR A 341 -7.39 -21.82 13.45
CA THR A 341 -7.70 -22.40 12.14
C THR A 341 -6.58 -23.17 11.46
N ARG A 342 -5.37 -23.26 12.06
CA ARG A 342 -4.24 -24.03 11.49
C ARG A 342 -4.48 -25.55 11.35
N TYR A 343 -5.61 -26.08 11.79
CA TYR A 343 -5.89 -27.51 11.84
C TYR A 343 -7.08 -28.00 11.01
N TRP A 344 -7.77 -27.15 10.23
CA TRP A 344 -9.09 -27.49 9.69
C TRP A 344 -9.35 -27.15 8.22
N ILE A 345 -8.33 -27.19 7.36
CA ILE A 345 -8.54 -27.35 5.90
C ILE A 345 -7.82 -28.61 5.43
#